data_AF-A0A914CUI6-F1
#
_entry.id   AF-A0A914CUI6-F1
#
_cell.length_a   1.000
_cell.length_b   1.000
_cell.length_c   1.000
_cell.angle_alpha   90.00
_cell.angle_beta   90.00
_cell.angle_gamma   90.00
#
_symmetry.space_group_name_H-M   'P 1'
#
loop_
_entity.id
_entity.type
_entity.pdbx_description
1 polymer ?
#
loop_
_entity_poly.entity_id
_entity_poly.type
_entity_poly.pdbx_seq_one_letter_code
_entity_poly.pdbx_strand_id
1 'polypeptide(L)'
;MGKNSGKIARFNPNSYRRNSTSNKAVYTHELEVPQIDRPLRHVHCNSVTLEHVKVDYIVLQALKRSLKYSFRQMDFLYCMLNVNNQAEFAYLLREWNVQELSFAHCNWPENSEFYSISDKLFEFNPQLQHVSISFDKVTNIKISDTTLKKWASCTSWPRSFILHNVKSEITHEGVAAVISSYVAQARAKRDKVFGSTILWNFGVVNTSLDWLTRELTSLEPHIRYLKQIPHGIHLKIQVCPTVPALHVRLVFAYRSLRVLKKNISLPTVLATL
;
A
#
# COMPACT_ATOMS: atom_id res chain seq x y z
N MET A 1 20.25 -11.51 60.70
CA MET A 1 19.34 -11.71 59.55
C MET A 1 19.54 -10.54 58.59
N GLY A 2 19.92 -10.63 57.32
CA GLY A 2 20.39 -11.70 56.45
C GLY A 2 20.83 -10.96 55.17
N LYS A 3 22.14 -10.90 54.91
CA LYS A 3 22.73 -10.26 53.71
C LYS A 3 22.72 -11.30 52.58
N ASN A 4 22.05 -11.01 51.46
CA ASN A 4 22.23 -11.78 50.23
C ASN A 4 23.15 -11.03 49.27
N SER A 5 24.36 -11.58 49.18
CA SER A 5 25.42 -11.28 48.24
C SER A 5 25.09 -11.83 46.85
N GLY A 6 25.44 -11.03 45.84
CA GLY A 6 25.29 -11.38 44.44
C GLY A 6 26.18 -12.54 44.01
N LYS A 7 25.75 -13.23 42.95
CA LYS A 7 26.61 -14.05 42.11
C LYS A 7 26.59 -13.47 40.70
N ILE A 8 27.70 -12.85 40.33
CA ILE A 8 28.02 -12.46 38.96
C ILE A 8 28.55 -13.71 38.26
N ALA A 9 27.83 -14.22 37.27
CA ALA A 9 28.33 -15.25 36.39
C ALA A 9 29.36 -14.64 35.44
N ARG A 10 30.64 -15.01 35.60
CA ARG A 10 31.72 -14.66 34.68
C ARG A 10 31.63 -15.58 33.45
N PHE A 11 31.44 -15.00 32.27
CA PHE A 11 31.53 -15.73 31.00
C PHE A 11 32.97 -15.68 30.47
N ASN A 12 33.56 -16.85 30.22
CA ASN A 12 34.92 -17.03 29.72
C ASN A 12 34.90 -17.10 28.19
N PRO A 13 35.54 -16.18 27.43
CA PRO A 13 35.34 -16.08 25.98
C PRO A 13 36.29 -16.96 25.13
N ASN A 14 36.95 -17.97 25.68
CA ASN A 14 37.90 -18.81 24.93
C ASN A 14 37.61 -20.32 25.03
N SER A 15 36.52 -20.73 24.40
CA SER A 15 36.28 -22.07 23.85
C SER A 15 35.08 -21.92 22.92
N TYR A 16 35.21 -21.91 21.60
CA TYR A 16 35.56 -23.05 20.77
C TYR A 16 36.06 -22.59 19.40
N ARG A 17 37.14 -23.23 18.96
CA ARG A 17 37.72 -23.13 17.62
C ARG A 17 36.88 -23.94 16.63
N ARG A 18 36.80 -23.43 15.40
CA ARG A 18 36.06 -23.92 14.22
C ARG A 18 36.13 -25.45 14.01
N ASN A 19 35.01 -26.02 13.57
CA ASN A 19 34.98 -26.84 12.35
C ASN A 19 33.61 -26.75 11.67
N SER A 20 33.68 -26.66 10.35
CA SER A 20 32.62 -26.54 9.36
C SER A 20 31.71 -27.77 9.28
N THR A 21 30.41 -27.57 9.10
CA THR A 21 29.66 -28.02 7.90
C THR A 21 28.22 -27.52 7.96
N SER A 22 27.67 -27.24 6.79
CA SER A 22 26.33 -26.68 6.55
C SER A 22 25.21 -27.40 7.30
N ASN A 23 24.55 -26.69 8.19
CA ASN A 23 23.14 -26.90 8.46
C ASN A 23 22.51 -25.50 8.49
N LYS A 24 21.67 -25.19 7.50
CA LYS A 24 20.74 -24.07 7.59
C LYS A 24 19.77 -24.41 8.71
N ALA A 25 20.13 -24.04 9.93
CA ALA A 25 19.23 -24.11 11.06
C ALA A 25 18.13 -23.09 10.83
N VAL A 26 16.95 -23.57 10.45
CA VAL A 26 15.71 -22.80 10.54
C VAL A 26 15.34 -22.80 12.02
N TYR A 27 15.70 -21.72 12.71
CA TYR A 27 15.29 -21.51 14.09
C TYR A 27 13.88 -20.91 14.09
N THR A 28 12.87 -21.76 14.30
CA THR A 28 11.54 -21.32 14.73
C THR A 28 11.55 -21.18 16.25
N HIS A 29 11.98 -20.03 16.74
CA HIS A 29 11.71 -19.61 18.11
C HIS A 29 10.54 -18.64 18.12
N GLU A 30 9.45 -19.01 18.80
CA GLU A 30 8.44 -18.05 19.23
C GLU A 30 9.10 -17.13 20.28
N LEU A 31 9.55 -15.97 19.82
CA LEU A 31 10.09 -14.92 20.69
C LEU A 31 8.93 -14.22 21.38
N GLU A 32 8.91 -14.28 22.71
CA GLU A 32 8.07 -13.38 23.50
C GLU A 32 8.45 -11.92 23.15
N VAL A 33 7.44 -11.09 22.85
CA VAL A 33 7.55 -9.68 22.44
C VAL A 33 8.66 -8.87 23.15
N PRO A 34 8.87 -8.97 24.48
CA PRO A 34 9.94 -8.22 25.16
C PRO A 34 11.38 -8.63 24.83
N GLN A 35 11.64 -9.77 24.18
CA GLN A 35 13.01 -10.25 23.88
C GLN A 35 13.52 -9.89 22.47
N ILE A 36 12.67 -9.31 21.63
CA ILE A 36 12.96 -8.88 20.25
C ILE A 36 13.95 -7.67 20.21
N ASP A 37 14.09 -6.99 21.35
CA ASP A 37 14.71 -5.66 21.46
C ASP A 37 16.23 -5.61 21.26
N ARG A 38 16.97 -6.68 21.58
CA ARG A 38 18.45 -6.70 21.46
C ARG A 38 18.94 -7.08 20.06
N PRO A 39 18.43 -8.14 19.41
CA PRO A 39 18.91 -8.55 18.10
C PRO A 39 18.60 -7.52 17.01
N LEU A 40 17.40 -6.91 17.02
CA LEU A 40 16.95 -6.05 15.92
C LEU A 40 17.60 -4.66 15.89
N ARG A 41 18.11 -4.15 17.03
CA ARG A 41 18.73 -2.81 17.11
C ARG A 41 19.99 -2.65 16.27
N HIS A 42 20.63 -3.74 15.89
CA HIS A 42 21.87 -3.75 15.11
C HIS A 42 21.68 -4.31 13.70
N VAL A 43 20.45 -4.70 13.35
CA VAL A 43 20.12 -5.26 12.03
C VAL A 43 19.65 -4.12 11.13
N HIS A 44 20.43 -3.86 10.08
CA HIS A 44 19.94 -3.06 8.96
C HIS A 44 19.04 -3.96 8.10
N CYS A 45 17.74 -3.74 8.19
CA CYS A 45 16.74 -4.44 7.39
C CYS A 45 16.17 -3.49 6.34
N ASN A 46 16.06 -3.98 5.10
CA ASN A 46 15.37 -3.22 4.04
C ASN A 46 13.86 -3.42 4.10
N SER A 47 13.40 -4.50 4.74
CA SER A 47 12.00 -4.89 4.83
C SER A 47 11.68 -5.46 6.22
N VAL A 48 10.47 -5.20 6.68
CA VAL A 48 9.90 -5.75 7.92
C VAL A 48 8.57 -6.40 7.60
N THR A 49 8.40 -7.65 7.96
CA THR A 49 7.15 -8.39 7.77
C THR A 49 6.63 -8.83 9.13
N LEU A 50 5.37 -8.54 9.41
CA LEU A 50 4.64 -9.02 10.57
C LEU A 50 3.58 -10.02 10.11
N GLU A 51 3.58 -11.21 10.71
CA GLU A 51 2.70 -12.29 10.30
C GLU A 51 1.92 -12.81 11.51
N HIS A 52 0.60 -12.98 11.38
CA HIS A 52 -0.26 -13.56 12.42
C HIS A 52 -0.21 -12.84 13.79
N VAL A 53 0.18 -11.57 13.82
CA VAL A 53 0.27 -10.75 15.04
C VAL A 53 -0.93 -9.82 15.18
N LYS A 54 -1.44 -9.64 16.41
CA LYS A 54 -2.30 -8.51 16.77
C LYS A 54 -1.43 -7.26 16.94
N VAL A 55 -1.47 -6.36 15.97
CA VAL A 55 -0.72 -5.10 15.99
C VAL A 55 -1.52 -4.07 16.76
N ASP A 56 -1.14 -3.87 18.02
CA ASP A 56 -1.65 -2.82 18.87
C ASP A 56 -0.53 -1.84 19.28
N TYR A 57 -0.86 -0.92 20.17
CA TYR A 57 0.10 0.07 20.68
C TYR A 57 1.36 -0.59 21.27
N ILE A 58 1.22 -1.71 22.00
CA ILE A 58 2.35 -2.37 22.66
C ILE A 58 3.31 -2.92 21.61
N VAL A 59 2.78 -3.57 20.57
CA VAL A 59 3.58 -4.09 19.46
C VAL A 59 4.27 -2.95 18.71
N LEU A 60 3.55 -1.86 18.42
CA LEU A 60 4.15 -0.70 17.74
C LEU A 60 5.28 -0.06 18.56
N GLN A 61 5.14 0.05 19.89
CA GLN A 61 6.20 0.56 20.75
C GLN A 61 7.40 -0.38 20.84
N ALA A 62 7.16 -1.70 20.89
CA ALA A 62 8.23 -2.70 20.82
C ALA A 62 9.00 -2.58 19.50
N LEU A 63 8.29 -2.47 18.37
CA LEU A 63 8.89 -2.23 17.06
C LEU A 63 9.65 -0.91 17.02
N LYS A 64 9.10 0.18 17.56
CA LYS A 64 9.78 1.48 17.62
C LYS A 64 11.11 1.40 18.37
N ARG A 65 11.15 0.66 19.48
CA ARG A 65 12.37 0.46 20.28
C ARG A 65 13.40 -0.43 19.58
N SER A 66 12.92 -1.41 18.82
CA SER A 66 13.72 -2.42 18.14
C SER A 66 14.28 -1.94 16.81
N LEU A 67 13.47 -1.26 16.01
CA LEU A 67 13.75 -0.80 14.65
C LEU A 67 14.17 0.67 14.67
N LYS A 68 15.47 0.90 14.88
CA LYS A 68 16.06 2.24 14.93
C LYS A 68 16.44 2.81 13.57
N TYR A 69 16.52 1.97 12.55
CA TYR A 69 16.94 2.36 11.21
C TYR A 69 15.72 2.46 10.29
N SER A 70 15.85 3.31 9.26
CA SER A 70 14.88 3.34 8.18
C SER A 70 14.88 2.02 7.42
N PHE A 71 13.70 1.62 6.99
CA PHE A 71 13.50 0.46 6.13
C PHE A 71 12.51 0.82 5.03
N ARG A 72 12.70 0.24 3.86
CA ARG A 72 11.96 0.62 2.65
C ARG A 72 10.57 -0.02 2.63
N GLN A 73 10.43 -1.24 3.12
CA GLN A 73 9.22 -2.05 2.96
C GLN A 73 8.66 -2.52 4.30
N MET A 74 7.34 -2.44 4.46
CA MET A 74 6.60 -2.97 5.60
C MET A 74 5.40 -3.79 5.13
N ASP A 75 5.34 -5.04 5.57
CA ASP A 75 4.28 -5.97 5.20
C ASP A 75 3.54 -6.46 6.44
N PHE A 76 2.21 -6.46 6.39
CA PHE A 76 1.33 -7.02 7.39
C PHE A 76 0.55 -8.17 6.77
N LEU A 77 0.80 -9.40 7.21
CA LEU A 77 0.19 -10.60 6.67
C LEU A 77 -0.64 -11.28 7.77
N TYR A 78 -1.93 -11.50 7.51
CA TYR A 78 -2.82 -12.16 8.49
C TYR A 78 -2.86 -11.48 9.87
N CYS A 79 -2.57 -10.17 9.93
CA CYS A 79 -2.53 -9.40 11.17
C CYS A 79 -3.91 -8.88 11.59
N MET A 80 -4.10 -8.69 12.89
CA MET A 80 -5.21 -7.89 13.43
C MET A 80 -4.71 -6.49 13.76
N LEU A 81 -5.13 -5.48 13.01
CA LEU A 81 -4.70 -4.10 13.25
C LEU A 81 -5.65 -3.42 14.25
N ASN A 82 -5.17 -3.23 15.47
CA ASN A 82 -5.89 -2.55 16.55
C ASN A 82 -5.13 -1.29 16.99
N VAL A 83 -4.99 -0.33 16.08
CA VAL A 83 -4.29 0.92 16.36
C VAL A 83 -5.28 2.05 16.53
N ASN A 84 -5.61 2.35 17.80
CA ASN A 84 -6.58 3.39 18.17
C ASN A 84 -6.16 4.79 17.69
N ASN A 85 -4.86 5.04 17.49
CA ASN A 85 -4.33 6.32 17.04
C ASN A 85 -3.76 6.21 15.61
N GLN A 86 -4.58 6.55 14.62
CA GLN A 86 -4.19 6.54 13.20
C GLN A 86 -3.00 7.46 12.92
N ALA A 87 -2.91 8.62 13.59
CA ALA A 87 -1.86 9.59 13.37
C ALA A 87 -0.51 9.08 13.89
N GLU A 88 -0.50 8.38 15.02
CA GLU A 88 0.70 7.75 15.56
C GLU A 88 1.21 6.65 14.61
N PHE A 89 0.33 5.78 14.13
CA PHE A 89 0.71 4.76 13.16
C PHE A 89 1.30 5.38 11.88
N ALA A 90 0.62 6.38 11.34
CA ALA A 90 1.08 7.10 10.16
C ALA A 90 2.41 7.81 10.40
N TYR A 91 2.63 8.38 11.59
CA TYR A 91 3.89 9.02 11.96
C TYR A 91 5.04 8.02 12.05
N LEU A 92 4.80 6.82 12.58
CA LEU A 92 5.83 5.77 12.66
C LEU A 92 6.29 5.32 11.26
N LEU A 93 5.36 5.11 10.33
CA LEU A 93 5.70 4.78 8.95
C LEU A 93 6.55 5.86 8.28
N ARG A 94 6.30 7.13 8.61
CA ARG A 94 7.08 8.27 8.15
C ARG A 94 8.47 8.30 8.79
N GLU A 95 8.55 8.09 10.10
CA GLU A 95 9.80 8.05 10.87
C GLU A 95 10.73 6.95 10.32
N TRP A 96 10.18 5.78 10.00
CA TRP A 96 10.90 4.67 9.37
C TRP A 96 11.16 4.86 7.88
N ASN A 97 10.63 5.92 7.27
CA ASN A 97 10.74 6.21 5.83
C ASN A 97 10.27 5.04 4.95
N VAL A 98 9.18 4.38 5.34
CA VAL A 98 8.58 3.28 4.58
C VAL A 98 8.07 3.82 3.25
N GLN A 99 8.50 3.20 2.16
CA GLN A 99 8.09 3.52 0.79
C GLN A 99 7.13 2.46 0.22
N GLU A 100 7.20 1.23 0.73
CA GLU A 100 6.40 0.10 0.28
C GLU A 100 5.61 -0.45 1.47
N LEU A 101 4.29 -0.42 1.38
CA LEU A 101 3.40 -0.80 2.45
C LEU A 101 2.38 -1.79 1.94
N SER A 102 2.34 -2.99 2.53
CA SER A 102 1.35 -4.00 2.19
C SER A 102 0.54 -4.46 3.40
N PHE A 103 -0.76 -4.63 3.18
CA PHE A 103 -1.68 -5.28 4.09
C PHE A 103 -2.36 -6.41 3.34
N ALA A 104 -2.09 -7.66 3.71
CA ALA A 104 -2.67 -8.82 3.06
C ALA A 104 -3.38 -9.69 4.08
N HIS A 105 -4.66 -9.97 3.83
CA HIS A 105 -5.48 -10.86 4.66
C HIS A 105 -5.57 -10.40 6.13
N CYS A 106 -5.39 -9.10 6.38
CA CYS A 106 -5.55 -8.53 7.70
C CYS A 106 -7.03 -8.51 8.12
N ASN A 107 -7.28 -8.31 9.41
CA ASN A 107 -8.59 -7.99 9.95
C ASN A 107 -8.52 -6.81 10.93
N TRP A 108 -9.68 -6.21 11.17
CA TRP A 108 -9.87 -5.03 12.03
C TRP A 108 -10.84 -5.44 13.13
N PRO A 109 -10.68 -4.95 14.37
CA PRO A 109 -11.65 -5.20 15.43
C PRO A 109 -13.05 -4.78 14.99
N GLU A 110 -14.03 -5.66 15.22
CA GLU A 110 -15.44 -5.35 14.99
C GLU A 110 -15.81 -4.10 15.80
N ASN A 111 -16.48 -3.14 15.17
CA ASN A 111 -16.84 -1.82 15.74
C ASN A 111 -15.69 -0.82 15.93
N SER A 112 -14.53 -1.05 15.33
CA SER A 112 -13.50 -0.01 15.27
C SER A 112 -13.94 1.14 14.35
N GLU A 113 -14.30 2.29 14.92
CA GLU A 113 -14.44 3.54 14.16
C GLU A 113 -13.09 4.05 13.61
N PHE A 114 -11.99 3.48 14.14
CA PHE A 114 -10.61 3.83 13.90
C PHE A 114 -9.97 2.90 12.86
N TYR A 115 -10.30 3.10 11.59
CA TYR A 115 -9.59 2.43 10.50
C TYR A 115 -8.16 2.97 10.39
N SER A 116 -7.13 2.17 10.69
CA SER A 116 -5.72 2.57 10.53
C SER A 116 -5.35 2.99 9.09
N ILE A 117 -6.19 2.62 8.12
CA ILE A 117 -6.08 3.00 6.72
C ILE A 117 -7.16 4.05 6.42
N SER A 118 -6.73 5.32 6.36
CA SER A 118 -7.59 6.47 6.08
C SER A 118 -6.83 7.54 5.28
N ASP A 119 -7.50 8.63 4.88
CA ASP A 119 -6.84 9.76 4.22
C ASP A 119 -5.63 10.30 5.00
N LYS A 120 -5.69 10.28 6.34
CA LYS A 120 -4.58 10.72 7.21
C LYS A 120 -3.30 9.94 6.97
N LEU A 121 -3.40 8.64 6.69
CA LEU A 121 -2.24 7.79 6.40
C LEU A 121 -1.43 8.38 5.24
N PHE A 122 -2.10 8.74 4.14
CA PHE A 122 -1.46 9.26 2.93
C PHE A 122 -1.08 10.73 3.06
N GLU A 123 -1.82 11.51 3.85
CA GLU A 123 -1.45 12.88 4.19
C GLU A 123 -0.11 12.94 4.92
N PHE A 124 0.09 12.08 5.91
CA PHE A 124 1.34 12.05 6.68
C PHE A 124 2.49 11.36 5.94
N ASN A 125 2.18 10.51 4.96
CA ASN A 125 3.17 9.66 4.30
C ASN A 125 3.29 9.88 2.78
N PRO A 126 3.68 11.08 2.31
CA PRO A 126 3.87 11.34 0.88
C PRO A 126 5.04 10.53 0.27
N GLN A 127 5.90 9.93 1.10
CA GLN A 127 7.01 9.09 0.64
C GLN A 127 6.55 7.70 0.15
N LEU A 128 5.33 7.25 0.48
CA LEU A 128 4.82 5.95 0.04
C LEU A 128 4.72 5.89 -1.49
N GLN A 129 5.47 4.97 -2.09
CA GLN A 129 5.53 4.74 -3.54
C GLN A 129 4.70 3.53 -3.95
N HIS A 130 4.65 2.51 -3.11
CA HIS A 130 3.96 1.26 -3.40
C HIS A 130 3.04 0.90 -2.23
N VAL A 131 1.73 0.90 -2.47
CA VAL A 131 0.73 0.54 -1.46
C VAL A 131 -0.16 -0.55 -1.99
N SER A 132 -0.26 -1.65 -1.25
CA SER A 132 -1.13 -2.77 -1.56
C SER A 132 -1.97 -3.13 -0.35
N ILE A 133 -3.29 -3.14 -0.52
CA ILE A 133 -4.25 -3.47 0.53
C ILE A 133 -5.18 -4.53 -0.03
N SER A 134 -5.17 -5.70 0.56
CA SER A 134 -5.93 -6.86 0.13
C SER A 134 -6.62 -7.55 1.30
N PHE A 135 -7.91 -7.81 1.10
CA PHE A 135 -8.76 -8.52 2.05
C PHE A 135 -9.35 -9.78 1.42
N ASP A 136 -9.74 -10.75 2.25
CA ASP A 136 -10.45 -11.95 1.78
C ASP A 136 -11.89 -11.64 1.36
N LYS A 137 -12.53 -10.69 2.05
CA LYS A 137 -13.91 -10.24 1.82
C LYS A 137 -13.91 -8.74 1.58
N VAL A 138 -14.96 -8.23 0.95
CA VAL A 138 -15.10 -6.79 0.71
C VAL A 138 -15.16 -6.06 2.05
N THR A 139 -14.15 -5.24 2.33
CA THR A 139 -14.04 -4.46 3.57
C THR A 139 -14.07 -2.96 3.29
N ASN A 140 -14.78 -2.21 4.12
CA ASN A 140 -14.82 -0.75 4.02
C ASN A 140 -13.56 -0.13 4.61
N ILE A 141 -12.99 0.88 3.93
CA ILE A 141 -11.91 1.73 4.46
C ILE A 141 -12.24 3.21 4.23
N LYS A 142 -11.68 4.09 5.06
CA LYS A 142 -11.96 5.54 5.04
C LYS A 142 -10.97 6.34 4.19
N ILE A 143 -10.73 5.89 2.96
CA ILE A 143 -10.00 6.68 1.94
C ILE A 143 -11.04 7.35 1.04
N SER A 144 -10.91 8.65 0.83
CA SER A 144 -11.84 9.47 0.05
C SER A 144 -11.15 10.19 -1.12
N ASP A 145 -11.94 10.93 -1.89
CA ASP A 145 -11.44 11.82 -2.94
C ASP A 145 -10.47 12.88 -2.43
N THR A 146 -10.47 13.19 -1.13
CA THR A 146 -9.51 14.14 -0.52
C THR A 146 -8.07 13.71 -0.80
N THR A 147 -7.77 12.42 -0.63
CA THR A 147 -6.44 11.86 -0.93
C THR A 147 -6.09 12.01 -2.41
N LEU A 148 -7.02 11.66 -3.31
CA LEU A 148 -6.76 11.71 -4.76
C LEU A 148 -6.62 13.15 -5.28
N LYS A 149 -7.44 14.09 -4.77
CA LYS A 149 -7.37 15.52 -5.09
C LYS A 149 -6.04 16.12 -4.61
N LYS A 150 -5.54 15.72 -3.42
CA LYS A 150 -4.23 16.12 -2.91
C LYS A 150 -3.08 15.57 -3.76
N TRP A 151 -3.16 14.31 -4.18
CA TRP A 151 -2.20 13.74 -5.12
C TRP A 151 -2.20 14.49 -6.46
N ALA A 152 -3.39 14.81 -6.98
CA ALA A 152 -3.55 15.54 -8.23
C ALA A 152 -2.92 16.94 -8.17
N SER A 153 -3.05 17.66 -7.05
CA SER A 153 -2.52 19.02 -6.90
C SER A 153 -1.03 19.06 -6.58
N CYS A 154 -0.54 18.16 -5.72
CA CYS A 154 0.85 18.15 -5.27
C CYS A 154 1.77 17.28 -6.11
N THR A 155 1.24 16.55 -7.10
CA THR A 155 2.02 15.68 -7.99
C THR A 155 2.76 14.54 -7.25
N SER A 156 2.28 14.20 -6.05
CA SER A 156 2.90 13.28 -5.09
C SER A 156 2.10 11.97 -4.95
N TRP A 157 1.67 11.40 -6.07
CA TRP A 157 0.97 10.12 -6.08
C TRP A 157 1.93 8.93 -5.96
N PRO A 158 1.47 7.80 -5.41
CA PRO A 158 2.22 6.55 -5.43
C PRO A 158 2.33 5.99 -6.85
N ARG A 159 3.43 5.27 -7.12
CA ARG A 159 3.62 4.49 -8.35
C ARG A 159 2.66 3.32 -8.44
N SER A 160 2.40 2.66 -7.32
CA SER A 160 1.34 1.65 -7.25
C SER A 160 0.42 1.87 -6.06
N PHE A 161 -0.87 1.85 -6.33
CA PHE A 161 -1.92 1.90 -5.31
C PHE A 161 -2.92 0.81 -5.64
N ILE A 162 -2.91 -0.28 -4.89
CA ILE A 162 -3.67 -1.49 -5.21
C ILE A 162 -4.63 -1.81 -4.08
N LEU A 163 -5.91 -1.66 -4.35
CA LEU A 163 -6.99 -2.01 -3.43
C LEU A 163 -7.73 -3.25 -3.95
N HIS A 164 -7.66 -4.36 -3.22
CA HIS A 164 -8.31 -5.63 -3.55
C HIS A 164 -9.33 -6.01 -2.48
N ASN A 165 -10.57 -6.27 -2.90
CA ASN A 165 -11.72 -6.46 -1.98
C ASN A 165 -11.86 -5.33 -0.96
N VAL A 166 -11.69 -4.09 -1.43
CA VAL A 166 -11.82 -2.89 -0.62
C VAL A 166 -12.93 -2.04 -1.19
N LYS A 167 -13.82 -1.56 -0.33
CA LYS A 167 -14.78 -0.50 -0.65
C LYS A 167 -14.32 0.78 0.04
N SER A 168 -14.09 1.82 -0.72
CA SER A 168 -13.66 3.13 -0.22
C SER A 168 -14.72 4.20 -0.47
N GLU A 169 -14.50 5.38 0.08
CA GLU A 169 -15.30 6.58 -0.20
C GLU A 169 -14.81 7.34 -1.45
N ILE A 170 -13.77 6.82 -2.12
CA ILE A 170 -13.34 7.29 -3.44
C ILE A 170 -14.54 7.23 -4.39
N THR A 171 -14.75 8.34 -5.10
CA THR A 171 -15.74 8.48 -6.14
C THR A 171 -15.06 8.61 -7.50
N HIS A 172 -15.86 8.76 -8.54
CA HIS A 172 -15.36 9.03 -9.87
C HIS A 172 -14.65 10.38 -9.99
N GLU A 173 -15.02 11.38 -9.16
CA GLU A 173 -14.45 12.72 -9.25
C GLU A 173 -12.97 12.71 -8.84
N GLY A 174 -12.65 12.03 -7.74
CA GLY A 174 -11.27 11.87 -7.29
C GLY A 174 -10.43 11.11 -8.31
N VAL A 175 -10.98 10.03 -8.88
CA VAL A 175 -10.30 9.23 -9.91
C VAL A 175 -10.03 10.06 -11.17
N ALA A 176 -11.03 10.78 -11.67
CA ALA A 176 -10.89 11.64 -12.84
C ALA A 176 -9.87 12.76 -12.59
N ALA A 177 -9.90 13.41 -11.41
CA ALA A 177 -8.97 14.47 -11.06
C ALA A 177 -7.50 14.00 -11.10
N VAL A 178 -7.21 12.83 -10.51
CA VAL A 178 -5.84 12.31 -10.47
C VAL A 178 -5.36 11.83 -11.85
N ILE A 179 -6.24 11.24 -12.66
CA ILE A 179 -5.93 10.87 -14.05
C ILE A 179 -5.66 12.12 -14.90
N SER A 180 -6.51 13.14 -14.82
CA SER A 180 -6.35 14.38 -15.57
C SER A 180 -5.04 15.10 -15.20
N SER A 181 -4.69 15.13 -13.91
CA SER A 181 -3.39 15.67 -13.47
C SER A 181 -2.20 14.87 -14.02
N TYR A 182 -2.30 13.53 -14.02
CA TYR A 182 -1.29 12.68 -14.66
C TYR A 182 -1.10 13.03 -16.14
N VAL A 183 -2.19 13.12 -16.91
CA VAL A 183 -2.14 13.45 -18.34
C VAL A 183 -1.54 14.85 -18.56
N ALA A 184 -1.96 15.84 -17.77
CA ALA A 184 -1.43 17.20 -17.86
C ALA A 184 0.09 17.22 -17.60
N GLN A 185 0.57 16.50 -16.60
CA GLN A 185 1.99 16.43 -16.28
C GLN A 185 2.80 15.64 -17.30
N ALA A 186 2.27 14.53 -17.81
CA ALA A 186 2.87 13.77 -18.90
C ALA A 186 3.07 14.64 -20.15
N ARG A 187 2.12 15.54 -20.45
CA ARG A 187 2.25 16.50 -21.56
C ARG A 187 3.31 17.57 -21.28
N ALA A 188 3.37 18.07 -20.04
CA ALA A 188 4.26 19.17 -19.65
C ALA A 188 5.74 18.74 -19.46
N LYS A 189 5.99 17.55 -18.91
CA LYS A 189 7.32 17.11 -18.46
C LYS A 189 7.81 15.90 -19.26
N ARG A 190 7.99 16.10 -20.57
CA ARG A 190 8.24 15.05 -21.58
C ARG A 190 9.28 13.97 -21.20
N ASP A 191 10.28 14.28 -20.34
CA ASP A 191 11.40 13.34 -20.08
C ASP A 191 11.85 13.21 -18.60
N LYS A 192 11.18 13.79 -17.60
CA LYS A 192 11.80 13.92 -16.25
C LYS A 192 11.06 13.36 -15.03
N VAL A 193 9.83 12.84 -15.14
CA VAL A 193 9.03 12.54 -13.93
C VAL A 193 8.58 11.11 -13.77
N PHE A 194 8.60 10.31 -14.83
CA PHE A 194 7.99 8.99 -14.78
C PHE A 194 9.06 7.92 -15.00
N GLY A 195 9.64 7.43 -13.90
CA GLY A 195 10.67 6.39 -13.96
C GLY A 195 10.15 5.03 -14.41
N SER A 196 8.88 4.71 -14.12
CA SER A 196 8.26 3.40 -14.41
C SER A 196 6.75 3.54 -14.62
N THR A 197 6.13 2.47 -15.13
CA THR A 197 4.67 2.31 -15.25
C THR A 197 3.98 2.60 -13.91
N ILE A 198 2.84 3.31 -13.97
CA ILE A 198 2.00 3.59 -12.82
C ILE A 198 0.80 2.62 -12.83
N LEU A 199 0.49 2.05 -11.67
CA LEU A 199 -0.59 1.09 -11.49
C LEU A 199 -1.53 1.52 -10.37
N TRP A 200 -2.73 1.96 -10.71
CA TRP A 200 -3.78 2.27 -9.76
C TRP A 200 -4.95 1.30 -9.90
N ASN A 201 -5.25 0.60 -8.82
CA ASN A 201 -6.47 -0.16 -8.66
C ASN A 201 -7.19 0.41 -7.45
N PHE A 202 -8.30 1.11 -7.69
CA PHE A 202 -9.06 1.79 -6.64
C PHE A 202 -10.11 0.90 -5.96
N GLY A 203 -10.09 -0.41 -6.22
CA GLY A 203 -11.03 -1.34 -5.60
C GLY A 203 -12.48 -1.09 -6.04
N VAL A 204 -13.41 -1.23 -5.10
CA VAL A 204 -14.84 -1.00 -5.31
C VAL A 204 -15.16 0.48 -5.07
N VAL A 205 -15.44 1.19 -6.16
CA VAL A 205 -15.79 2.60 -6.19
C VAL A 205 -17.31 2.77 -6.12
N ASN A 206 -17.77 3.72 -5.32
CA ASN A 206 -19.19 4.01 -5.12
C ASN A 206 -19.77 4.84 -6.27
N THR A 207 -19.78 4.29 -7.49
CA THR A 207 -20.27 5.02 -8.66
C THR A 207 -20.80 4.12 -9.79
N SER A 208 -21.44 4.74 -10.78
CA SER A 208 -21.89 4.09 -12.01
C SER A 208 -20.88 4.23 -13.14
N LEU A 209 -20.88 3.26 -14.05
CA LEU A 209 -19.99 3.20 -15.20
C LEU A 209 -20.25 4.34 -16.20
N ASP A 210 -21.51 4.74 -16.39
CA ASP A 210 -21.98 5.69 -17.41
C ASP A 210 -21.42 7.11 -17.25
N TRP A 211 -20.95 7.47 -16.06
CA TRP A 211 -20.33 8.76 -15.83
C TRP A 211 -18.84 8.73 -16.18
N LEU A 212 -18.15 7.67 -15.75
CA LEU A 212 -16.73 7.53 -15.99
C LEU A 212 -16.43 7.51 -17.49
N THR A 213 -17.29 6.89 -18.29
CA THR A 213 -17.20 6.95 -19.75
C THR A 213 -17.26 8.36 -20.30
N ARG A 214 -18.14 9.24 -19.79
CA ARG A 214 -18.27 10.63 -20.23
C ARG A 214 -17.05 11.48 -19.91
N GLU A 215 -16.52 11.39 -18.69
CA GLU A 215 -15.30 12.15 -18.35
C GLU A 215 -14.09 11.64 -19.10
N LEU A 216 -13.97 10.31 -19.26
CA LEU A 216 -12.88 9.72 -20.04
C LEU A 216 -12.96 10.09 -21.52
N THR A 217 -14.13 10.46 -22.06
CA THR A 217 -14.25 10.99 -23.44
C THR A 217 -13.40 12.24 -23.62
N SER A 218 -13.29 13.11 -22.60
CA SER A 218 -12.41 14.28 -22.67
C SER A 218 -10.91 13.92 -22.76
N LEU A 219 -10.56 12.69 -22.35
CA LEU A 219 -9.22 12.14 -22.36
C LEU A 219 -8.97 11.16 -23.52
N GLU A 220 -9.96 10.98 -24.40
CA GLU A 220 -9.99 10.00 -25.49
C GLU A 220 -8.73 9.98 -26.39
N PRO A 221 -8.09 11.12 -26.74
CA PRO A 221 -6.87 11.10 -27.55
C PRO A 221 -5.69 10.33 -26.91
N HIS A 222 -5.76 10.02 -25.62
CA HIS A 222 -4.68 9.40 -24.84
C HIS A 222 -5.05 8.04 -24.27
N ILE A 223 -6.29 7.62 -24.38
CA ILE A 223 -6.75 6.31 -23.95
C ILE A 223 -6.47 5.33 -25.08
N ARG A 224 -5.49 4.44 -24.89
CA ARG A 224 -5.13 3.43 -25.90
C ARG A 224 -5.84 2.11 -25.71
N TYR A 225 -6.27 1.80 -24.50
CA TYR A 225 -6.90 0.52 -24.19
C TYR A 225 -7.96 0.68 -23.12
N LEU A 226 -9.17 0.21 -23.43
CA LEU A 226 -10.28 0.11 -22.50
C LEU A 226 -10.80 -1.32 -22.56
N LYS A 227 -10.55 -2.09 -21.50
CA LYS A 227 -11.06 -3.44 -21.34
C LYS A 227 -12.13 -3.46 -20.26
N GLN A 228 -13.32 -3.90 -20.64
CA GLN A 228 -14.34 -4.23 -19.65
C GLN A 228 -13.92 -5.50 -18.90
N ILE A 229 -13.98 -5.45 -17.57
CA ILE A 229 -13.75 -6.59 -16.69
C ILE A 229 -15.06 -6.91 -15.96
N PRO A 230 -15.21 -8.12 -15.37
CA PRO A 230 -16.39 -8.41 -14.55
C PRO A 230 -16.59 -7.32 -13.50
N HIS A 231 -17.77 -6.67 -13.54
CA HIS A 231 -18.16 -5.59 -12.62
C HIS A 231 -17.25 -4.35 -12.63
N GLY A 232 -16.46 -4.12 -13.69
CA GLY A 232 -15.48 -3.04 -13.68
C GLY A 232 -14.92 -2.68 -15.05
N ILE A 233 -13.91 -1.82 -15.03
CA ILE A 233 -13.09 -1.53 -16.21
C ILE A 233 -11.60 -1.51 -15.87
N HIS A 234 -10.80 -1.78 -16.90
CA HIS A 234 -9.36 -1.58 -16.91
C HIS A 234 -9.02 -0.63 -18.07
N LEU A 235 -8.35 0.45 -17.72
CA LEU A 235 -7.90 1.50 -18.62
C LEU A 235 -6.37 1.46 -18.71
N LYS A 236 -5.84 1.61 -19.92
CA LYS A 236 -4.44 1.97 -20.15
C LYS A 236 -4.38 3.32 -20.84
N ILE A 237 -3.78 4.28 -20.16
CA ILE A 237 -3.61 5.66 -20.63
C ILE A 237 -2.14 5.81 -21.03
N GLN A 238 -1.92 6.15 -22.29
CA GLN A 238 -0.60 6.24 -22.90
C GLN A 238 -0.54 7.52 -23.74
N VAL A 239 -0.03 8.59 -23.13
CA VAL A 239 0.00 9.93 -23.73
C VAL A 239 0.95 9.99 -24.93
N CYS A 240 2.17 9.46 -24.80
CA CYS A 240 3.16 9.30 -25.87
C CYS A 240 4.06 8.09 -25.59
N PRO A 241 4.81 7.55 -26.57
CA PRO A 241 5.64 6.35 -26.37
C PRO A 241 6.76 6.48 -25.32
N THR A 242 7.23 7.70 -25.05
CA THR A 242 8.35 7.96 -24.12
C THR A 242 7.92 8.09 -22.67
N VAL A 243 6.64 8.37 -22.40
CA VAL A 243 6.09 8.44 -21.04
C VAL A 243 5.57 7.05 -20.66
N PRO A 244 5.81 6.54 -19.44
CA PRO A 244 5.24 5.29 -18.98
C PRO A 244 3.72 5.23 -19.11
N ALA A 245 3.17 4.01 -19.19
CA ALA A 245 1.73 3.84 -19.19
C ALA A 245 1.15 4.06 -17.79
N LEU A 246 -0.03 4.65 -17.72
CA LEU A 246 -0.87 4.62 -16.52
C LEU A 246 -1.91 3.52 -16.70
N HIS A 247 -1.90 2.55 -15.79
CA HIS A 247 -2.89 1.48 -15.72
C HIS A 247 -3.87 1.79 -14.59
N VAL A 248 -5.15 1.95 -14.92
CA VAL A 248 -6.21 2.20 -13.95
C VAL A 248 -7.22 1.08 -13.95
N ARG A 249 -7.49 0.48 -12.79
CA ARG A 249 -8.52 -0.53 -12.58
C ARG A 249 -9.56 -0.02 -11.59
N LEU A 250 -10.82 -0.21 -11.96
CA LEU A 250 -11.98 0.25 -11.21
C LEU A 250 -13.01 -0.89 -11.18
N VAL A 251 -13.56 -1.18 -10.01
CA VAL A 251 -14.72 -2.07 -9.84
C VAL A 251 -15.88 -1.22 -9.33
N PHE A 252 -17.07 -1.40 -9.88
CA PHE A 252 -18.25 -0.59 -9.54
C PHE A 252 -19.15 -1.33 -8.55
N ALA A 253 -19.62 -0.62 -7.53
CA ALA A 253 -20.56 -1.17 -6.55
C ALA A 253 -21.92 -1.55 -7.17
N TYR A 254 -22.38 -0.80 -8.18
CA TYR A 254 -23.70 -0.97 -8.78
C TYR A 254 -23.65 -1.69 -10.13
N ARG A 255 -24.47 -2.75 -10.28
CA ARG A 255 -24.66 -3.50 -11.53
C ARG A 255 -25.54 -2.73 -12.51
N SER A 256 -24.99 -1.73 -13.20
CA SER A 256 -25.57 -1.32 -14.49
C SER A 256 -24.47 -1.37 -15.54
N LEU A 257 -24.30 -2.55 -16.14
CA LEU A 257 -23.39 -2.81 -17.27
C LEU A 257 -24.16 -2.90 -18.60
N ARG A 258 -25.22 -2.11 -18.75
CA ARG A 258 -25.80 -1.85 -20.07
C ARG A 258 -25.20 -0.52 -20.52
N VAL A 259 -24.73 -0.43 -21.77
CA VAL A 259 -24.13 0.76 -22.40
C VAL A 259 -22.62 0.94 -22.22
N LEU A 260 -21.82 0.04 -22.81
CA LEU A 260 -20.45 0.39 -23.22
C LEU A 260 -20.13 0.01 -24.67
N LYS A 261 -20.93 -0.85 -25.31
CA LYS A 261 -20.73 -1.24 -26.72
C LYS A 261 -21.13 -0.17 -27.74
N LYS A 262 -21.82 0.91 -27.35
CA LYS A 262 -22.45 1.84 -28.31
C LYS A 262 -21.85 3.25 -28.38
N ASN A 263 -21.22 3.76 -27.34
CA ASN A 263 -20.86 5.19 -27.26
C ASN A 263 -19.36 5.47 -27.24
N ILE A 264 -18.52 4.44 -27.27
CA ILE A 264 -17.09 4.60 -27.42
C ILE A 264 -16.68 3.68 -28.55
N SER A 265 -16.71 4.20 -29.78
CA SER A 265 -15.99 3.61 -30.91
C SER A 265 -14.50 3.84 -30.72
N LEU A 266 -13.94 3.35 -29.61
CA LEU A 266 -12.49 3.21 -29.50
C LEU A 266 -12.11 2.17 -30.55
N PRO A 267 -11.07 2.42 -31.38
CA PRO A 267 -10.54 1.39 -32.24
C PRO A 267 -10.23 0.18 -31.36
N THR A 268 -10.94 -0.91 -31.62
CA THR A 268 -10.67 -2.19 -30.99
C THR A 268 -9.32 -2.64 -31.55
N VAL A 269 -8.23 -2.15 -30.95
CA VAL A 269 -6.90 -2.69 -31.24
C VAL A 269 -6.89 -4.04 -30.54
N LEU A 270 -7.17 -5.05 -31.34
CA LEU A 270 -7.12 -6.46 -31.01
C LEU A 270 -5.83 -6.76 -30.23
N ALA A 271 -6.00 -7.59 -29.21
CA ALA A 271 -4.93 -8.12 -28.39
C ALA A 271 -3.90 -8.83 -29.28
N THR A 272 -2.67 -8.32 -29.28
CA THR A 272 -1.47 -9.13 -29.43
C THR A 272 -0.47 -8.63 -28.39
N LEU A 273 -0.40 -9.35 -27.27
CA LEU A 273 0.77 -9.69 -26.45
C LEU A 273 0.25 -10.45 -25.22
#